data_AF-A0A357Z6N2-F1
#
_entry.id   AF-A0A357Z6N2-F1
#
_cell.length_a   1.000
_cell.length_b   1.000
_cell.length_c   1.000
_cell.angle_alpha   90.00
_cell.angle_beta   90.00
_cell.angle_gamma   90.00
#
_symmetry.space_group_name_H-M   'P 1'
#
loop_
_entity.id
_entity.type
_entity.pdbx_description
1 polymer ?
#
loop_
_entity_poly.entity_id
_entity_poly.type
_entity_poly.pdbx_seq_one_letter_code
_entity_poly.pdbx_strand_id
1 'polypeptide(L)' 'MRQVRFLPPKIKCDTLIQIYANKVAVIASKKEDYAFIIESKELAELMKQIFLWLWHTSPKP' A
#
# COMPACT_ATOMS: atom_id res chain seq x y z
N MET A 1 -8.73 -9.17 13.67
CA MET A 1 -8.36 -7.93 14.40
C MET A 1 -7.68 -6.98 13.42
N ARG A 2 -8.09 -5.71 13.33
CA ARG A 2 -7.51 -4.72 12.40
C ARG A 2 -6.45 -3.90 13.15
N GLN A 3 -5.25 -3.74 12.59
CA GLN A 3 -4.16 -2.92 13.14
C GLN A 3 -3.90 -1.74 12.21
N VAL A 4 -3.50 -0.60 12.79
CA VAL A 4 -3.16 0.63 12.05
C VAL A 4 -1.83 1.14 12.59
N ARG A 5 -0.96 1.62 11.70
CA ARG A 5 0.29 2.31 12.02
C ARG A 5 0.46 3.53 11.13
N PHE A 6 1.10 4.56 11.64
CA PHE A 6 1.39 5.78 10.91
C PHE A 6 2.85 5.81 10.49
N LEU A 7 3.12 6.15 9.23
CA LEU A 7 4.49 6.33 8.75
C LEU A 7 5.08 7.64 9.28
N PRO A 8 6.41 7.73 9.41
CA PRO A 8 7.07 9.00 9.73
C PRO A 8 6.72 10.10 8.72
N PRO A 9 6.64 11.38 9.13
CA PRO A 9 6.20 12.49 8.27
C PRO A 9 7.01 12.69 6.98
N LYS A 10 8.23 12.12 6.92
CA LYS A 10 9.12 12.18 5.76
C LYS A 10 8.67 11.27 4.61
N ILE A 11 7.84 10.26 4.90
CA ILE A 11 7.31 9.33 3.90
C ILE A 11 5.91 9.78 3.53
N LYS A 12 5.75 10.22 2.28
CA LYS A 12 4.45 10.62 1.73
C LYS A 12 3.90 9.51 0.84
N CYS A 13 2.63 9.19 1.05
CA CYS A 13 1.87 8.29 0.18
C CYS A 13 0.69 9.09 -0.37
N ASP A 14 0.86 9.66 -1.57
CA ASP A 14 -0.18 10.46 -2.23
C ASP A 14 -1.20 9.60 -2.98
N THR A 15 -0.92 8.29 -3.07
CA THR A 15 -1.73 7.28 -3.74
C THR A 15 -2.12 6.21 -2.73
N LEU A 16 -3.37 5.74 -2.81
CA LEU A 16 -3.84 4.63 -2.00
C LEU A 16 -3.53 3.32 -2.70
N ILE A 17 -2.79 2.45 -2.03
CA ILE A 17 -2.47 1.09 -2.51
C ILE A 17 -3.17 0.08 -1.61
N GLN A 18 -3.92 -0.83 -2.21
CA GLN A 18 -4.59 -1.91 -1.50
C GLN A 18 -4.19 -3.26 -2.10
N ILE A 19 -3.74 -4.18 -1.23
CA ILE A 19 -3.25 -5.51 -1.62
C ILE A 19 -4.24 -6.55 -1.09
N TYR A 20 -4.77 -7.41 -1.95
CA TYR A 20 -5.72 -8.46 -1.57
C TYR A 20 -5.64 -9.64 -2.55
N ALA A 21 -5.57 -10.87 -2.03
CA ALA A 21 -5.32 -12.08 -2.84
C ALA A 21 -4.13 -11.85 -3.80
N ASN A 22 -4.32 -12.08 -5.10
CA ASN A 22 -3.33 -11.83 -6.15
C ASN A 22 -3.54 -10.47 -6.85
N LYS A 23 -4.18 -9.50 -6.18
CA LYS A 23 -4.56 -8.20 -6.75
C LYS A 23 -3.92 -7.05 -6.01
N VAL A 24 -3.49 -6.06 -6.78
CA VAL A 24 -3.05 -4.76 -6.28
C VAL A 24 -3.94 -3.70 -6.90
N ALA A 25 -4.73 -3.01 -6.07
CA ALA A 25 -5.46 -1.83 -6.48
C ALA A 25 -4.62 -0.58 -6.20
N VAL A 26 -4.50 0.27 -7.21
CA VAL A 26 -3.88 1.58 -7.11
C VAL A 26 -4.98 2.60 -7.36
N ILE A 27 -5.23 3.45 -6.38
CA ILE A 27 -6.26 4.49 -6.43
C ILE A 27 -5.54 5.82 -6.31
N ALA A 28 -5.47 6.54 -7.42
CA ALA A 28 -4.78 7.82 -7.48
C ALA A 28 -5.52 8.87 -6.65
N SER A 29 -4.79 9.94 -6.33
CA SER A 29 -5.41 11.10 -5.71
C SER A 29 -6.51 11.67 -6.59
N LYS A 30 -7.44 12.42 -5.98
CA LYS A 30 -8.51 13.15 -6.69
C LYS A 30 -7.98 14.07 -7.80
N LYS A 31 -6.70 14.46 -7.75
CA LYS A 31 -6.06 15.29 -8.77
C LYS A 31 -5.81 14.52 -10.07
N GLU A 32 -5.44 13.24 -9.98
CA GLU A 32 -5.11 12.43 -11.15
C GLU A 32 -6.31 11.61 -11.67
N ASP A 33 -7.32 11.40 -10.82
CA ASP A 33 -8.65 10.84 -11.17
C ASP A 33 -8.63 9.52 -11.95
N TYR A 34 -7.71 8.63 -11.58
CA TYR A 34 -7.70 7.25 -12.08
C TYR A 34 -7.57 6.24 -10.95
N ALA A 35 -8.05 5.03 -11.23
CA ALA A 35 -7.79 3.87 -10.42
C ALA A 35 -7.70 2.65 -11.33
N PHE A 36 -6.86 1.69 -10.96
CA PHE A 36 -6.76 0.42 -11.68
C PHE A 36 -6.42 -0.73 -10.73
N ILE A 37 -6.69 -1.93 -11.20
CA ILE A 37 -6.37 -3.17 -10.50
C ILE A 37 -5.49 -4.02 -11.41
N ILE A 38 -4.36 -4.47 -10.88
CA ILE A 38 -3.50 -5.46 -11.55
C ILE A 38 -3.68 -6.79 -10.82
N GLU A 39 -4.11 -7.81 -11.56
CA GLU A 39 -4.15 -9.19 -11.07
C GLU A 39 -2.87 -9.91 -11.47
N SER A 40 -1.95 -10.02 -10.52
CA SER A 40 -0.67 -10.72 -10.65
C SER A 40 -0.21 -11.18 -9.28
N LYS A 41 0.05 -12.48 -9.15
CA LYS A 41 0.56 -13.08 -7.91
C LYS A 41 1.93 -12.49 -7.53
N GLU A 42 2.84 -12.41 -8.49
CA GLU A 42 4.21 -11.92 -8.29
C GLU A 42 4.21 -10.46 -7.84
N LEU A 43 3.38 -9.61 -8.46
CA LEU A 43 3.24 -8.22 -8.06
C LEU A 43 2.63 -8.09 -6.67
N ALA A 44 1.58 -8.87 -6.36
CA ALA A 44 0.96 -8.84 -5.04
C ALA A 44 1.94 -9.28 -3.94
N GLU A 45 2.78 -10.29 -4.20
CA GLU A 45 3.83 -10.74 -3.28
C GLU A 45 4.91 -9.68 -3.07
N LEU A 46 5.41 -9.07 -4.16
CA LEU A 46 6.37 -7.96 -4.08
C LEU A 46 5.80 -6.78 -3.26
N MET A 47 4.60 -6.33 -3.59
CA MET A 47 3.95 -5.21 -2.89
C MET A 47 3.69 -5.53 -1.43
N LYS A 48 3.40 -6.80 -1.09
CA LYS A 48 3.25 -7.23 0.29
C LYS A 48 4.57 -7.14 1.06
N GLN A 49 5.70 -7.48 0.44
CA GLN A 49 7.02 -7.30 1.07
C GLN A 49 7.33 -5.83 1.33
N ILE A 50 7.01 -4.94 0.37
CA ILE A 50 7.16 -3.49 0.54
C ILE A 50 6.27 -2.99 1.69
N PHE A 51 5.01 -3.44 1.75
CA PHE A 51 4.11 -3.10 2.86
C PHE A 51 4.67 -3.56 4.21
N LEU A 52 5.17 -4.79 4.32
CA LEU A 52 5.74 -5.31 5.57
C LEU A 52 7.00 -4.53 5.97
N TRP A 53 7.83 -4.14 5.01
CA TRP A 53 8.99 -3.29 5.28
C TRP A 53 8.58 -1.91 5.83
N LEU A 54 7.59 -1.26 5.22
CA LEU A 54 6.99 -0.03 5.75
C LEU A 54 6.36 -0.23 7.14
N TRP A 55 5.69 -1.37 7.34
CA TRP A 55 5.07 -1.72 8.62
C TRP A 55 6.10 -1.89 9.74
N HIS A 56 7.24 -2.52 9.46
CA HIS A 56 8.31 -2.72 10.44
C HIS A 56 9.13 -1.45 10.72
N THR A 57 9.20 -0.53 9.77
CA THR A 57 9.87 0.78 9.96
C THR A 57 8.96 1.83 10.59
N SER A 58 7.64 1.64 10.55
CA SER A 58 6.72 2.53 11.27
C SER A 58 6.90 2.40 12.79
N PRO A 59 6.82 3.53 13.54
CA PRO A 59 6.84 3.51 14.99
C PRO A 59 5.81 2.51 15.54
N LYS A 60 6.17 1.78 16.60
CA LYS A 60 5.17 0.99 17.34
C LYS A 60 4.12 1.96 17.91
N PRO A 61 2.84 1.57 17.93
CA PRO A 61 1.77 2.39 18.50
C PRO A 61 2.03 2.75 19.96
#